data_AF-A0AAF0TMF4-F1
#
_entry.id   AF-A0AAF0TMF4-F1
#
_cell.length_a   1.000
_cell.length_b   1.000
_cell.length_c   1.000
_cell.angle_alpha   90.00
_cell.angle_beta   90.00
_cell.angle_gamma   90.00
#
_symmetry.space_group_name_H-M   'P 1'
#
loop_
_entity.id
_entity.type
_entity.pdbx_description
1 polymer ?
#
loop_
_entity_poly.entity_id
_entity_poly.type
_entity_poly.pdbx_seq_one_letter_code
_entity_poly.pdbx_strand_id
1 'polypeptide(L)'
;MASVHPFFHASMLKTSIVPLECLGVEENLSYEKVPVEILDRQVKKLKNKEVASVKVLWRNQLVECATWEAEDDMISRYPHLFPSTPPLA
;
A
#
# COMPACT_ATOMS: atom_id res chain seq x y z
N MET A 1 1.14 49.93 -20.26
CA MET A 1 1.82 48.83 -20.97
C MET A 1 1.92 47.67 -19.98
N ALA A 2 0.98 46.73 -20.01
CA ALA A 2 0.87 45.67 -19.00
C ALA A 2 1.78 44.50 -19.39
N SER A 3 2.86 44.32 -18.61
CA SER A 3 3.74 43.16 -18.69
C SER A 3 3.00 41.95 -18.13
N VAL A 4 2.51 41.07 -19.01
CA VAL A 4 1.83 39.84 -18.63
C VAL A 4 2.90 38.79 -18.32
N HIS A 5 2.90 38.33 -17.07
CA HIS A 5 3.78 37.28 -16.55
C HIS A 5 3.64 35.96 -17.35
N PRO A 6 4.75 35.30 -17.72
CA PRO A 6 4.69 33.92 -18.21
C PRO A 6 4.54 32.97 -17.02
N PHE A 7 3.33 32.48 -16.81
CA PHE A 7 3.07 31.42 -15.82
C PHE A 7 3.47 30.08 -16.44
N PHE A 8 4.70 29.64 -16.16
CA PHE A 8 5.11 28.26 -16.42
C PHE A 8 4.35 27.34 -15.47
N HIS A 9 3.27 26.71 -15.94
CA HIS A 9 2.65 25.60 -15.22
C HIS A 9 3.42 24.31 -15.51
N ALA A 10 4.61 24.18 -14.92
CA ALA A 10 5.30 22.90 -14.86
C ALA A 10 4.55 22.02 -13.86
N SER A 11 3.59 21.26 -14.35
CA SER A 11 2.95 20.20 -13.58
C SER A 11 4.00 19.11 -13.35
N MET A 12 4.79 19.24 -12.29
CA MET A 12 5.57 18.14 -11.75
C MET A 12 4.60 17.17 -11.08
N LEU A 13 3.86 16.42 -11.90
CA LEU A 13 3.32 15.14 -11.49
C LEU A 13 4.53 14.27 -11.19
N LYS A 14 4.90 14.24 -9.91
CA LYS A 14 5.77 13.22 -9.36
C LYS A 14 5.07 11.89 -9.63
N THR A 15 5.46 11.24 -10.73
CA THR A 15 5.16 9.85 -10.98
C THR A 15 5.68 9.09 -9.77
N SER A 16 4.75 8.75 -8.88
CA SER A 16 5.07 7.93 -7.73
C SER A 16 5.53 6.62 -8.33
N ILE A 17 6.80 6.29 -8.17
CA ILE A 17 7.38 5.03 -8.62
C ILE A 17 6.77 3.96 -7.71
N VAL A 18 5.52 3.59 -8.00
CA VAL A 18 4.97 2.31 -7.57
C VAL A 18 5.73 1.30 -8.42
N PRO A 19 6.43 0.32 -7.81
CA PRO A 19 7.12 -0.72 -8.58
C PRO A 19 6.12 -1.33 -9.57
N LEU A 20 6.43 -1.20 -10.87
CA LEU A 20 5.57 -1.69 -11.96
C LEU A 20 5.28 -3.19 -11.82
N GLU A 21 6.15 -3.91 -11.12
CA GLU A 21 5.98 -5.33 -10.74
C GLU A 21 4.74 -5.58 -9.86
N CYS A 22 4.34 -4.62 -9.01
CA CYS A 22 3.10 -4.70 -8.24
C CYS A 22 1.86 -4.37 -9.07
N LEU A 23 2.03 -3.58 -10.13
CA LEU A 23 1.03 -3.27 -11.14
C LEU A 23 1.04 -4.39 -12.19
N GLY A 24 0.85 -5.63 -11.74
CA GLY A 24 0.42 -6.70 -12.62
C GLY A 24 -0.83 -6.19 -13.32
N VAL A 25 -0.66 -5.87 -14.61
CA VAL A 25 -1.67 -5.38 -15.53
C VAL A 25 -2.97 -6.06 -15.19
N GLU A 26 -4.00 -5.23 -14.98
CA GLU A 26 -5.39 -5.61 -14.71
C GLU A 26 -6.01 -6.31 -15.94
N GLU A 27 -5.32 -7.30 -16.50
CA GLU A 27 -5.68 -7.92 -17.76
C GLU A 27 -6.57 -9.15 -17.56
N ASN A 28 -6.81 -9.62 -16.33
CA ASN A 28 -7.87 -10.61 -16.07
C ASN A 28 -8.41 -10.55 -14.63
N LEU A 29 -9.61 -10.00 -14.52
CA LEU A 29 -10.48 -9.79 -13.35
C LEU A 29 -11.00 -11.07 -12.66
N SER A 30 -10.17 -12.10 -12.46
CA SER A 30 -10.62 -13.37 -11.82
C SER A 30 -9.59 -14.07 -10.93
N TYR A 31 -8.35 -13.57 -10.85
CA TYR A 31 -7.33 -14.24 -10.04
C TYR A 31 -7.38 -13.74 -8.60
N GLU A 32 -7.85 -14.59 -7.69
CA GLU A 32 -7.82 -14.35 -6.24
C GLU A 32 -6.36 -14.22 -5.79
N LYS A 33 -5.93 -12.98 -5.51
CA LYS A 33 -4.64 -12.72 -4.87
C LYS A 33 -4.73 -13.22 -3.43
N VAL A 34 -3.91 -14.21 -3.07
CA VAL A 34 -3.88 -14.74 -1.70
C VAL A 34 -2.83 -13.97 -0.90
N PRO A 35 -3.17 -13.41 0.28
CA PRO A 35 -2.16 -12.81 1.13
C PRO A 35 -1.31 -13.91 1.74
N VAL A 36 0.01 -13.79 1.60
CA VAL A 36 0.99 -14.77 2.05
C VAL A 36 1.49 -14.43 3.44
N GLU A 37 1.94 -13.20 3.62
CA GLU A 37 2.57 -12.77 4.86
C GLU A 37 2.53 -11.25 5.02
N ILE A 38 2.68 -10.81 6.26
CA ILE A 38 2.89 -9.41 6.60
C ILE A 38 4.40 -9.18 6.66
N LEU A 39 4.91 -8.41 5.70
CA LEU A 39 6.33 -8.07 5.58
C LEU A 39 6.76 -6.98 6.55
N ASP A 40 5.87 -6.05 6.86
CA ASP A 40 6.17 -4.88 7.67
C ASP A 40 4.90 -4.29 8.29
N ARG A 41 5.06 -3.51 9.37
CA ARG A 41 3.99 -2.78 10.04
C ARG A 41 4.47 -1.36 10.33
N GLN A 42 3.71 -0.38 9.87
CA GLN A 42 3.97 1.02 10.19
C GLN A 42 2.75 1.65 10.85
N VAL A 43 3.00 2.50 11.85
CA VAL A 43 1.97 3.33 12.48
C VAL A 43 2.31 4.78 12.22
N LYS A 44 1.43 5.48 11.50
CA LYS A 44 1.57 6.91 11.21
C LYS A 44 0.73 7.70 12.20
N LYS A 45 1.40 8.49 13.04
CA LYS A 45 0.74 9.44 13.93
C LYS A 45 0.37 10.70 13.15
N LEU A 46 -0.91 10.94 12.99
CA LEU A 46 -1.48 12.20 12.51
C LEU A 46 -1.86 13.07 13.72
N LYS A 47 -2.18 14.35 13.46
CA LYS A 47 -2.44 15.35 14.52
C LYS A 47 -3.45 14.92 15.60
N ASN A 48 -4.39 14.04 15.25
CA ASN A 48 -5.48 13.61 16.13
C ASN A 48 -5.75 12.10 16.09
N LYS A 49 -5.01 11.32 15.29
CA LYS A 49 -5.25 9.89 15.13
C LYS A 49 -3.98 9.15 14.77
N GLU A 50 -3.89 7.92 15.21
CA GLU A 50 -2.87 6.98 14.75
C GLU A 50 -3.49 6.10 13.67
N VAL A 51 -2.79 5.93 12.55
CA VAL A 51 -3.22 5.06 11.45
C VAL A 51 -2.18 3.96 11.29
N ALA A 52 -2.58 2.73 11.59
CA ALA A 52 -1.75 1.55 11.39
C ALA A 52 -1.95 0.99 9.98
N SER A 53 -0.85 0.61 9.33
CA SER A 53 -0.85 -0.03 8.02
C SER A 53 0.17 -1.14 8.00
N VAL A 54 -0.18 -2.25 7.37
CA VAL A 54 0.69 -3.41 7.21
C VAL A 54 1.06 -3.58 5.75
N LYS A 55 2.32 -3.93 5.49
CA LYS A 55 2.80 -4.29 4.17
C LYS A 55 2.51 -5.77 3.96
N VAL A 56 1.56 -6.07 3.08
CA VAL A 56 1.09 -7.43 2.82
C VAL A 56 1.72 -7.92 1.53
N LEU A 57 2.40 -9.07 1.58
CA LEU A 57 2.81 -9.80 0.40
C LEU A 57 1.62 -10.57 -0.15
N TRP A 58 1.28 -10.32 -1.39
CA TRP A 58 0.26 -11.02 -2.15
C TRP A 58 0.97 -11.92 -3.14
N ARG A 59 0.58 -13.19 -3.18
CA ARG A 59 1.04 -14.12 -4.20
C ARG A 59 -0.10 -14.44 -5.14
N ASN A 60 0.17 -14.24 -6.42
CA ASN A 60 -0.57 -14.86 -7.50
C ASN A 60 0.29 -15.98 -8.11
N GLN A 61 -0.28 -16.78 -9.01
CA GLN A 61 0.43 -17.90 -9.66
C GLN A 61 1.69 -17.49 -10.44
N LEU A 62 1.81 -16.22 -10.82
CA LEU A 62 2.88 -15.72 -11.69
C LEU A 62 3.75 -14.61 -11.05
N VAL A 63 3.24 -13.90 -10.03
CA VAL A 63 3.87 -12.68 -9.50
C VAL A 63 3.60 -12.56 -8.01
N GLU A 64 4.62 -12.12 -7.27
CA GLU A 64 4.50 -11.67 -5.89
C GLU A 64 4.52 -10.14 -5.84
N CYS A 65 3.54 -9.53 -5.16
CA CYS A 65 3.37 -8.09 -5.06
C CYS A 65 3.21 -7.70 -3.60
N ALA A 66 3.80 -6.58 -3.16
CA ALA A 66 3.59 -6.08 -1.80
C ALA A 66 2.82 -4.75 -1.80
N THR A 67 1.66 -4.71 -1.14
CA THR A 67 0.85 -3.49 -0.97
C THR A 67 0.75 -3.08 0.49
N TRP A 68 0.46 -1.81 0.75
CA TRP A 68 0.17 -1.31 2.10
C TRP A 68 -1.34 -1.30 2.31
N GLU A 69 -1.82 -2.11 3.25
CA GLU A 69 -3.24 -2.21 3.61
C GLU A 69 -3.46 -1.70 5.03
N ALA A 70 -4.71 -1.33 5.33
CA ALA A 70 -5.09 -0.97 6.69
C ALA A 70 -4.97 -2.19 7.61
N GLU A 71 -4.32 -2.02 8.77
CA GLU A 71 -4.13 -3.10 9.73
C GLU A 71 -5.47 -3.68 10.20
N ASP A 72 -6.43 -2.83 10.55
CA ASP A 72 -7.75 -3.26 11.04
C ASP A 72 -8.51 -4.13 10.02
N ASP A 73 -8.42 -3.79 8.74
CA ASP A 73 -9.05 -4.56 7.66
C ASP A 73 -8.37 -5.92 7.49
N MET A 74 -7.04 -5.95 7.56
CA MET A 74 -6.28 -7.19 7.45
C MET A 74 -6.50 -8.11 8.66
N ILE A 75 -6.62 -7.57 9.87
CA ILE A 75 -6.95 -8.34 11.07
C ILE A 75 -8.35 -8.96 10.93
N SER A 76 -9.31 -8.19 10.42
CA SER A 76 -10.70 -8.66 10.25
C SER A 76 -10.81 -9.76 9.19
N ARG A 77 -10.13 -9.60 8.05
CA ARG A 77 -10.21 -10.54 6.90
C ARG A 77 -9.27 -11.73 7.03
N TYR A 78 -8.07 -11.52 7.56
CA TYR A 78 -6.98 -12.49 7.59
C TYR A 78 -6.30 -12.53 8.97
N PRO A 79 -7.05 -12.85 10.05
CA PRO A 79 -6.49 -12.86 11.40
C PRO A 79 -5.33 -13.85 11.57
N HIS A 80 -5.27 -14.89 10.75
CA HIS A 80 -4.21 -15.91 10.77
C HIS A 80 -2.83 -15.40 10.34
N LEU A 81 -2.75 -14.24 9.67
CA LEU A 81 -1.48 -13.62 9.27
C LEU A 81 -0.81 -12.88 10.44
N PHE A 82 -1.55 -12.61 11.52
CA PHE A 82 -1.03 -11.90 12.67
C PHE A 82 -0.60 -12.91 13.75
N PRO A 83 0.60 -12.76 14.32
CA PRO A 83 1.04 -13.63 15.41
C PRO A 83 0.11 -13.43 16.62
N SER A 84 -0.45 -14.52 17.14
CA SER A 84 -1.32 -14.50 18.32
C SER A 84 -0.61 -14.11 19.63
N THR A 85 0.70 -13.89 19.58
CA THR A 85 1.52 -13.71 20.77
C THR A 85 1.57 -12.23 21.16
N PRO A 86 0.94 -11.81 22.28
CA PRO A 86 1.24 -10.52 22.86
C PRO A 86 2.73 -10.51 23.26
N PRO A 87 3.47 -9.42 23.04
CA PRO A 87 4.85 -9.34 23.51
C PRO A 87 4.81 -9.52 25.03
N LEU A 88 5.54 -10.53 25.53
CA LEU A 88 5.79 -10.70 26.96
C LEU A 88 6.43 -9.40 27.44
N ALA A 89 5.66 -8.66 28.24
CA ALA A 89 6.12 -7.48 28.97
C ALA A 89 7.18 -7.87 30.02
#